data_AF-A0A950CZW2-F1
#
_entry.id   AF-A0A950CZW2-F1
#
_cell.length_a   1.000
_cell.length_b   1.000
_cell.length_c   1.000
_cell.angle_alpha   90.00
_cell.angle_beta   90.00
_cell.angle_gamma   90.00
#
_symmetry.space_group_name_H-M   'P 1'
#
loop_
_entity.id
_entity.type
_entity.pdbx_description
1 polymer ?
#
loop_
_entity_poly.entity_id
_entity_poly.type
_entity_poly.pdbx_seq_one_letter_code
_entity_poly.pdbx_strand_id
1 'polypeptide(L)'
;MAASKRLHDTLNRLATAEAEALAREFLAPRLRGGRVQVRIAGVVCSFKVEPNDFEGWGVFQPTSATAARLVRPARLAERKQYLEPLPLVRLIVCRRDGDRWLAIPANRADTRFRIEGLVPVRLVEEAQPFEVLLTRFDGAQCWYEGP
;
A
#
# COMPACT_ATOMS: atom_id res chain seq x y z
N MET A 1 14.51 9.55 -38.32
CA MET A 1 14.78 8.13 -37.96
C MET A 1 15.39 7.93 -36.56
N ALA A 2 16.21 8.83 -36.02
CA ALA A 2 16.82 8.67 -34.68
C ALA A 2 15.82 8.68 -33.48
N ALA A 3 14.74 9.44 -33.57
CA ALA A 3 13.71 9.52 -32.53
C ALA A 3 12.94 8.19 -32.33
N SER A 4 12.66 7.47 -33.42
CA SER A 4 11.98 6.17 -33.38
C SER A 4 12.82 5.10 -32.68
N LYS A 5 14.15 5.15 -32.85
CA LYS A 5 15.10 4.20 -32.24
C LYS A 5 15.19 4.41 -30.72
N ARG A 6 15.26 5.67 -30.28
CA ARG A 6 15.26 6.03 -28.84
C ARG A 6 13.96 5.66 -28.12
N LEU A 7 12.82 5.79 -28.79
CA LEU A 7 11.54 5.34 -28.25
C LEU A 7 11.52 3.81 -28.06
N HIS A 8 11.94 3.07 -29.07
CA HIS A 8 12.04 1.60 -28.99
C HIS A 8 12.99 1.14 -27.88
N ASP A 9 14.17 1.76 -27.76
CA ASP A 9 15.13 1.41 -26.70
C ASP A 9 14.59 1.69 -25.30
N THR A 10 13.81 2.76 -25.15
CA THR A 10 13.16 3.13 -23.88
C THR A 10 12.04 2.14 -23.55
N LEU A 11 11.21 1.77 -24.53
CA LEU A 11 10.17 0.76 -24.37
C LEU A 11 10.75 -0.61 -24.05
N ASN A 12 11.86 -1.00 -24.68
CA ASN A 12 12.54 -2.26 -24.40
C ASN A 12 13.12 -2.28 -22.97
N ARG A 13 13.75 -1.19 -22.52
CA ARG A 13 14.19 -1.08 -21.12
C ARG A 13 13.03 -1.19 -20.15
N LEU A 14 11.89 -0.57 -20.46
CA LEU A 14 10.68 -0.68 -19.63
C LEU A 14 10.19 -2.12 -19.58
N ALA A 15 10.13 -2.81 -20.72
CA ALA A 15 9.70 -4.20 -20.83
C ALA A 15 10.65 -5.16 -20.09
N THR A 16 11.97 -4.93 -20.15
CA THR A 16 12.94 -5.71 -19.39
C THR A 16 12.80 -5.48 -17.89
N ALA A 17 12.66 -4.23 -17.45
CA ALA A 17 12.45 -3.90 -16.04
C ALA A 17 11.12 -4.47 -15.52
N GLU A 18 10.07 -4.46 -16.35
CA GLU A 18 8.79 -5.10 -16.05
C GLU A 18 8.98 -6.62 -15.91
N ALA A 19 9.66 -7.28 -16.85
CA ALA A 19 9.89 -8.73 -16.79
C ALA A 19 10.71 -9.15 -15.57
N GLU A 20 11.76 -8.42 -15.21
CA GLU A 20 12.58 -8.68 -14.03
C GLU A 20 11.80 -8.48 -12.73
N ALA A 21 10.92 -7.49 -12.69
CA ALA A 21 10.07 -7.25 -11.53
C ALA A 21 8.92 -8.25 -11.44
N LEU A 22 8.37 -8.70 -12.57
CA LEU A 22 7.41 -9.81 -12.63
C LEU A 22 8.02 -11.12 -12.12
N ALA A 23 9.35 -11.26 -12.19
CA ALA A 23 10.07 -12.40 -11.64
C ALA A 23 10.30 -12.34 -10.12
N ARG A 24 10.09 -11.19 -9.46
CA ARG A 24 10.39 -11.00 -8.04
C ARG A 24 9.14 -10.97 -7.16
N GLU A 25 9.30 -11.41 -5.93
CA GLU A 25 8.31 -11.20 -4.87
C GLU A 25 8.26 -9.72 -4.48
N PHE A 26 7.07 -9.25 -4.13
CA PHE A 26 6.87 -7.89 -3.65
C PHE A 26 5.92 -7.87 -2.45
N LEU A 27 6.13 -6.90 -1.57
CA LEU A 27 5.31 -6.65 -0.39
C LEU A 27 4.28 -5.57 -0.68
N ALA A 28 3.03 -5.81 -0.28
CA ALA A 28 2.00 -4.77 -0.35
C ALA A 28 0.85 -5.03 0.65
N PRO A 29 0.11 -3.99 1.04
CA PRO A 29 -1.17 -4.16 1.71
C PRO A 29 -2.24 -4.60 0.70
N ARG A 30 -3.15 -5.46 1.14
CA ARG A 30 -4.32 -5.86 0.38
C ARG A 30 -5.57 -5.71 1.24
N LEU A 31 -6.56 -5.01 0.69
CA LEU A 31 -7.91 -4.94 1.23
C LEU A 31 -8.79 -6.00 0.57
N ARG A 32 -9.78 -6.54 1.30
CA ARG A 32 -10.70 -7.53 0.75
C ARG A 32 -11.43 -6.96 -0.48
N GLY A 33 -11.49 -7.76 -1.56
CA GLY A 33 -12.08 -7.35 -2.85
C GLY A 33 -11.26 -6.30 -3.63
N GLY A 34 -10.16 -5.80 -3.08
CA GLY A 34 -9.28 -4.84 -3.71
C GLY A 34 -8.25 -5.48 -4.64
N ARG A 35 -7.64 -4.62 -5.48
CA ARG A 35 -6.43 -4.95 -6.25
C ARG A 35 -5.21 -4.49 -5.47
N VAL A 36 -4.10 -5.18 -5.67
CA VAL A 36 -2.81 -4.73 -5.16
C VAL A 36 -2.14 -3.84 -6.20
N GLN A 37 -1.67 -2.67 -5.79
CA GLN A 37 -0.98 -1.72 -6.65
C GLN A 37 0.44 -1.52 -6.14
N VAL A 38 1.41 -1.65 -7.05
CA VAL A 38 2.82 -1.38 -6.76
C VAL A 38 3.42 -0.56 -7.88
N ARG A 39 4.40 0.28 -7.54
CA ARG A 39 5.14 1.07 -8.51
C ARG A 39 6.45 0.37 -8.84
N ILE A 40 6.58 -0.11 -10.07
CA ILE A 40 7.74 -0.84 -10.59
C ILE A 40 8.37 0.02 -11.67
N ALA A 41 9.63 0.43 -11.50
CA ALA A 41 10.36 1.26 -12.46
C ALA A 41 9.58 2.52 -12.92
N GLY A 42 8.78 3.10 -12.03
CA GLY A 42 7.94 4.28 -12.31
C GLY A 42 6.55 3.96 -12.88
N VAL A 43 6.27 2.72 -13.25
CA VAL A 43 4.96 2.26 -13.75
C VAL A 43 4.12 1.73 -12.60
N VAL A 44 2.85 2.13 -12.53
CA VAL A 44 1.91 1.56 -11.56
C VAL A 44 1.32 0.28 -12.13
N CYS A 45 1.76 -0.86 -11.58
CA CYS A 45 1.22 -2.17 -11.92
C CYS A 45 0.10 -2.52 -10.95
N SER A 46 -1.03 -3.01 -11.48
CA SER A 46 -2.17 -3.40 -10.66
C SER A 46 -2.51 -4.87 -10.85
N PHE A 47 -2.48 -5.62 -9.75
CA PHE A 47 -2.65 -7.07 -9.73
C PHE A 47 -3.95 -7.47 -9.05
N LYS A 48 -4.69 -8.40 -9.68
CA LYS A 48 -5.67 -9.24 -8.98
C LYS A 48 -4.89 -10.32 -8.23
N VAL A 49 -5.27 -10.59 -6.98
CA VAL A 49 -4.51 -11.51 -6.15
C VAL A 49 -5.31 -12.76 -5.80
N GLU A 50 -4.67 -13.92 -5.94
CA GLU A 50 -5.20 -15.20 -5.51
C GLU A 50 -4.51 -15.67 -4.21
N PRO A 51 -5.25 -16.19 -3.20
CA PRO A 51 -6.70 -16.40 -3.16
C PRO A 51 -7.47 -15.09 -2.92
N ASN A 52 -8.75 -15.00 -3.30
CA ASN A 52 -9.52 -13.73 -3.30
C ASN A 52 -9.93 -13.20 -1.92
N ASP A 53 -9.80 -14.01 -0.88
CA ASP A 53 -10.29 -13.78 0.48
C ASP A 53 -9.24 -13.17 1.43
N PHE A 54 -7.96 -13.21 1.05
CA PHE A 54 -6.87 -12.65 1.86
C PHE A 54 -6.98 -11.13 2.02
N GLU A 55 -6.83 -10.68 3.25
CA GLU A 55 -6.80 -9.29 3.67
C GLU A 55 -5.66 -9.08 4.66
N GLY A 56 -4.90 -8.00 4.50
CA GLY A 56 -3.73 -7.71 5.32
C GLY A 56 -2.48 -7.45 4.50
N TRP A 57 -1.33 -7.59 5.16
CA TRP A 57 -0.02 -7.43 4.55
C TRP A 57 0.48 -8.76 3.99
N GLY A 58 0.75 -8.80 2.69
CA GLY A 58 1.16 -10.03 2.00
C GLY A 58 2.42 -9.83 1.17
N VAL A 59 3.16 -10.92 1.03
CA VAL A 59 4.21 -11.06 0.02
C VAL A 59 3.61 -11.81 -1.16
N PHE A 60 3.68 -11.19 -2.32
CA PHE A 60 3.03 -11.63 -3.54
C PHE A 60 4.06 -11.92 -4.62
N GLN A 61 3.80 -12.95 -5.43
CA GLN A 61 4.56 -13.24 -6.63
C GLN A 61 3.67 -12.94 -7.84
N PRO A 62 4.07 -12.05 -8.77
CA PRO A 62 3.37 -11.88 -10.04
C PRO A 62 3.30 -13.20 -10.80
N THR A 63 2.13 -13.55 -11.31
CA THR A 63 1.92 -14.70 -12.20
C THR A 63 1.65 -14.25 -13.64
N SER A 64 1.26 -12.98 -13.83
CA SER A 64 1.14 -12.29 -15.12
C SER A 64 1.22 -10.77 -14.89
N ALA A 65 1.12 -9.98 -15.97
CA ALA A 65 1.08 -8.53 -15.90
C ALA A 65 -0.12 -7.96 -15.09
N THR A 66 -1.17 -8.76 -14.83
CA THR A 66 -2.37 -8.30 -14.12
C THR A 66 -2.82 -9.20 -12.98
N ALA A 67 -2.08 -10.27 -12.70
CA ALA A 67 -2.38 -11.22 -11.64
C ALA A 67 -1.12 -11.54 -10.81
N ALA A 68 -1.32 -11.76 -9.51
CA ALA A 68 -0.29 -12.21 -8.59
C ALA A 68 -0.87 -13.25 -7.63
N ARG A 69 -0.02 -14.11 -7.09
CA ARG A 69 -0.41 -15.07 -6.05
C ARG A 69 0.16 -14.63 -4.71
N LEU A 70 -0.60 -14.81 -3.65
CA LEU A 70 -0.09 -14.73 -2.28
C LEU A 70 0.91 -15.87 -2.07
N VAL A 71 2.15 -15.54 -1.74
CA VAL A 71 3.16 -16.52 -1.33
C VAL A 71 3.00 -16.78 0.17
N ARG A 72 2.89 -15.70 0.96
CA ARG A 72 2.74 -15.76 2.41
C ARG A 72 2.27 -14.41 2.98
N PRO A 73 1.69 -14.40 4.20
CA PRO A 73 1.58 -13.19 4.98
C PRO A 73 2.95 -12.53 5.22
N ALA A 74 2.97 -11.20 5.28
CA ALA A 74 4.16 -10.44 5.60
C ALA A 74 4.50 -10.54 7.08
N ARG A 75 5.80 -10.52 7.39
CA ARG A 75 6.29 -10.45 8.77
C ARG A 75 6.21 -9.02 9.28
N LEU A 76 6.16 -8.87 10.60
CA LEU A 76 6.14 -7.55 11.25
C LEU A 76 7.32 -6.67 10.84
N ALA A 77 8.53 -7.23 10.74
CA ALA A 77 9.72 -6.50 10.32
C ALA A 77 9.61 -5.98 8.87
N GLU A 78 9.04 -6.77 7.97
CA GLU A 78 8.84 -6.39 6.57
C GLU A 78 7.79 -5.27 6.45
N ARG A 79 6.69 -5.39 7.21
CA ARG A 79 5.68 -4.33 7.33
C ARG A 79 6.31 -3.02 7.82
N LYS A 80 7.11 -3.08 8.89
CA LYS A 80 7.78 -1.90 9.46
C LYS A 80 8.69 -1.23 8.43
N GLN A 81 9.52 -2.01 7.73
CA GLN A 81 10.41 -1.50 6.69
C GLN A 81 9.65 -0.84 5.52
N TYR A 82 8.52 -1.42 5.10
CA TYR A 82 7.69 -0.83 4.05
C TYR A 82 7.08 0.51 4.47
N LEU A 83 6.63 0.59 5.72
CA LEU A 83 5.92 1.74 6.27
C LEU A 83 6.86 2.88 6.71
N GLU A 84 8.10 2.57 7.08
CA GLU A 84 9.11 3.51 7.56
C GLU A 84 9.29 4.78 6.71
N PRO A 85 9.42 4.72 5.37
CA PRO A 85 9.59 5.91 4.54
C PRO A 85 8.32 6.76 4.42
N LEU A 86 7.16 6.20 4.79
CA LEU A 86 5.89 6.92 4.71
C LEU A 86 5.77 7.92 5.87
N PRO A 87 5.18 9.10 5.65
CA PRO A 87 4.96 10.05 6.73
C PRO A 87 4.10 9.48 7.86
N LEU A 88 4.61 9.62 9.09
CA LEU A 88 3.88 9.29 10.32
C LEU A 88 2.81 10.34 10.61
N VAL A 89 1.58 9.86 10.82
CA VAL A 89 0.40 10.64 11.20
C VAL A 89 -0.23 10.01 12.43
N ARG A 90 -0.44 10.80 13.48
CA ARG A 90 -1.14 10.37 14.70
C ARG A 90 -2.63 10.68 14.56
N LEU A 91 -3.46 9.66 14.71
CA LEU A 91 -4.90 9.79 14.54
C LEU A 91 -5.64 9.34 15.80
N ILE A 92 -6.65 10.10 16.23
CA ILE A 92 -7.56 9.74 17.32
C ILE A 92 -8.75 8.99 16.73
N VAL A 93 -8.95 7.75 17.15
CA VAL A 93 -10.05 6.90 16.70
C VAL A 93 -11.38 7.50 17.12
N CYS A 94 -12.34 7.57 16.21
CA CYS A 94 -13.68 8.06 16.52
C CYS A 94 -14.70 6.93 16.55
N ARG A 95 -14.77 6.13 15.48
CA ARG A 95 -15.75 5.03 15.36
C ARG A 95 -15.32 4.00 14.33
N ARG A 96 -15.91 2.81 14.41
CA ARG A 96 -15.79 1.77 13.38
C ARG A 96 -16.82 2.01 12.27
N ASP A 97 -16.42 1.78 11.03
CA ASP A 97 -17.25 1.85 9.82
C ASP A 97 -16.97 0.61 8.96
N GLY A 98 -17.69 -0.48 9.20
CA GLY A 98 -17.45 -1.77 8.56
C GLY A 98 -16.06 -2.36 8.87
N ASP A 99 -15.23 -2.47 7.83
CA ASP A 99 -13.88 -3.05 7.85
C ASP A 99 -12.77 -2.03 8.21
N ARG A 100 -13.13 -0.76 8.44
CA ARG A 100 -12.20 0.31 8.75
C ARG A 100 -12.58 1.06 10.02
N TRP A 101 -11.59 1.80 10.52
CA TRP A 101 -11.81 2.80 11.55
C TRP A 101 -11.80 4.19 10.94
N LEU A 102 -12.68 5.06 11.44
CA LEU A 102 -12.67 6.48 11.13
C LEU A 102 -12.01 7.22 12.28
N ALA A 103 -11.05 8.07 11.96
CA ALA A 103 -10.25 8.79 12.94
C ALA A 103 -10.03 10.25 12.51
N ILE A 104 -9.64 11.11 13.45
CA ILE A 104 -9.26 12.51 13.19
C ILE A 104 -7.79 12.74 13.50
N PRO A 105 -7.13 13.73 12.87
CA PRO A 105 -5.77 14.12 13.25
C PRO A 105 -5.69 14.48 14.74
N ALA A 106 -4.74 13.86 15.44
CA ALA A 106 -4.48 14.18 16.85
C ALA A 106 -3.88 15.59 17.01
N ASN A 107 -3.13 16.05 15.99
CA ASN A 107 -2.56 17.39 15.95
C ASN A 107 -3.06 18.15 14.72
N ARG A 108 -3.90 19.16 14.93
CA ARG A 108 -4.39 20.05 13.86
C ARG A 108 -3.34 21.03 13.34
N ALA A 109 -2.22 21.19 14.03
CA ALA A 109 -1.11 22.06 13.62
C ALA A 109 -0.10 21.35 12.69
N ASP A 110 -0.27 20.05 12.40
CA ASP A 110 0.56 19.36 11.41
C ASP A 110 0.13 19.77 10.00
N THR A 111 0.73 20.85 9.51
CA THR A 111 0.41 21.47 8.20
C THR A 111 0.87 20.64 7.00
N ARG A 112 1.63 19.55 7.22
CA ARG A 112 2.02 18.63 6.15
C ARG A 112 0.81 17.93 5.54
N PHE A 113 -0.28 17.79 6.31
CA PHE A 113 -1.52 17.16 5.87
C PHE A 113 -2.70 18.08 6.15
N ARG A 114 -3.33 18.60 5.09
CA ARG A 114 -4.63 19.25 5.23
C ARG A 114 -5.72 18.18 5.26
N ILE A 115 -5.94 17.63 6.44
CA ILE A 115 -6.98 16.64 6.68
C ILE A 115 -8.18 17.35 7.31
N GLU A 116 -9.26 17.45 6.56
CA GLU A 116 -10.53 17.99 7.03
C GLU A 116 -11.51 16.82 7.25
N GLY A 117 -11.95 16.63 8.49
CA GLY A 117 -12.92 15.59 8.84
C GLY A 117 -12.30 14.23 9.19
N LEU A 118 -13.07 13.18 8.92
CA LEU A 118 -12.75 11.80 9.31
C LEU A 118 -11.94 11.09 8.23
N VAL A 119 -10.84 10.46 8.65
CA VAL A 119 -9.94 9.69 7.79
C VAL A 119 -10.13 8.20 8.03
N PRO A 120 -10.23 7.38 6.97
CA PRO A 120 -10.23 5.94 7.11
C PRO A 120 -8.82 5.42 7.44
N VAL A 121 -8.72 4.65 8.51
CA VAL A 121 -7.54 3.88 8.89
C VAL A 121 -7.80 2.41 8.56
N ARG A 122 -6.83 1.80 7.86
CA ARG A 122 -6.93 0.43 7.34
C ARG A 122 -6.02 -0.54 8.08
N LEU A 123 -6.41 -1.81 8.06
CA LEU A 123 -5.68 -2.93 8.64
C LEU A 123 -5.35 -2.73 10.12
N VAL A 124 -6.29 -2.11 10.85
CA VAL A 124 -6.19 -1.97 12.31
C VAL A 124 -6.50 -3.32 12.93
N GLU A 125 -5.56 -3.85 13.72
CA GLU A 125 -5.71 -5.13 14.41
C GLU A 125 -6.73 -5.00 15.54
N GLU A 126 -6.46 -4.08 16.47
CA GLU A 126 -7.33 -3.74 17.59
C GLU A 126 -7.26 -2.23 17.85
N ALA A 127 -8.40 -1.62 18.16
CA ALA A 127 -8.49 -0.23 18.57
C ALA A 127 -9.77 0.03 19.35
N GLN A 128 -9.73 1.03 20.23
CA GLN A 128 -10.92 1.55 20.92
C GLN A 128 -11.20 3.01 20.52
N PRO A 129 -12.45 3.47 20.60
CA PRO A 129 -12.76 4.89 20.45
C PRO A 129 -11.89 5.75 21.39
N PHE A 130 -11.42 6.88 20.87
CA PHE A 130 -10.55 7.86 21.52
C PHE A 130 -9.09 7.42 21.75
N GLU A 131 -8.73 6.19 21.35
CA GLU A 131 -7.33 5.77 21.31
C GLU A 131 -6.55 6.55 20.23
N VAL A 132 -5.26 6.79 20.48
CA VAL A 132 -4.35 7.39 19.49
C VAL A 132 -3.61 6.29 18.74
N LEU A 133 -3.87 6.16 17.44
CA LEU A 133 -3.15 5.23 16.57
C LEU A 133 -1.96 5.92 15.91
N LEU A 134 -0.84 5.18 15.83
CA LEU A 134 0.25 5.49 14.93
C LEU A 134 -0.09 4.95 13.54
N THR A 135 -0.11 5.86 12.56
CA THR A 135 -0.46 5.51 11.18
C THR A 135 0.51 6.12 10.18
N ARG A 136 0.58 5.52 9.01
CA ARG A 136 1.51 5.89 7.94
C ARG A 136 0.72 6.19 6.68
N PHE A 137 0.93 7.38 6.11
CA PHE A 137 0.14 7.87 4.99
C PHE A 137 0.85 7.62 3.67
N ASP A 138 0.20 6.93 2.73
CA ASP A 138 0.77 6.61 1.42
C ASP A 138 0.38 7.60 0.29
N GLY A 139 -0.34 8.67 0.63
CA GLY A 139 -0.91 9.63 -0.32
C GLY A 139 -2.40 9.42 -0.59
N ALA A 140 -2.97 8.27 -0.22
CA ALA A 140 -4.39 7.97 -0.38
C ALA A 140 -5.04 7.39 0.89
N GLN A 141 -4.32 6.59 1.66
CA GLN A 141 -4.82 5.86 2.81
C GLN A 141 -3.86 5.97 4.01
N CYS A 142 -4.43 5.88 5.22
CA CYS A 142 -3.68 5.75 6.45
C CYS A 142 -3.62 4.27 6.86
N TRP A 143 -2.40 3.73 6.88
CA TRP A 143 -2.12 2.36 7.30
C TRP A 143 -1.78 2.32 8.78
N TYR A 144 -2.40 1.40 9.51
CA TYR A 144 -2.02 1.15 10.90
C TYR A 144 -0.60 0.57 10.98
N GLU A 145 0.27 1.21 11.75
CA GLU A 145 1.67 0.77 11.94
C GLU A 145 1.75 -0.37 12.97
N GLY A 146 0.90 -0.31 14.00
CA GLY A 146 0.97 -1.19 15.17
C GLY A 146 2.17 -0.89 16.08
N PRO A 147 2.28 -1.59 17.23
CA PRO A 147 3.46 -1.55 18.09
C PRO A 147 4.73 -2.15 17.43
#